data_AF-A0A535NFV3-F1
#
_entry.id   AF-A0A535NFV3-F1
#
_cell.length_a   1.000
_cell.length_b   1.000
_cell.length_c   1.000
_cell.angle_alpha   90.00
_cell.angle_beta   90.00
_cell.angle_gamma   90.00
#
_symmetry.space_group_name_H-M   'P 1'
#
loop_
_entity.id
_entity.type
_entity.pdbx_description
1 polymer ?
#
loop_
_entity_poly.entity_id
_entity_poly.type
_entity_poly.pdbx_seq_one_letter_code
_entity_poly.pdbx_strand_id
1 'polypeptide(L)'
;MHRWLAACTCLVLVSCSPSTAAAIPSPSPSPFADGSPSGAAIKVAGGCGATQVYKGGEPDWLTTAGDNNNPKGLPYFITSPATAAGFLFAYPLRAGNASNPNNKILWVVGLPRDGNPLRVEGHPLSTSSPTIDQSFPDNSGPGEIYPSIVDVPTAGCWHFDLTWGPNKTTVDLVYA
;
A
#
# COMPACT_ATOMS: atom_id res chain seq x y z
N MET A 1 -52.34 -27.03 -75.03
CA MET A 1 -51.00 -27.31 -75.60
C MET A 1 -50.02 -26.33 -74.99
N HIS A 2 -49.05 -26.86 -74.23
CA HIS A 2 -47.73 -26.33 -73.84
C HIS A 2 -47.45 -24.82 -73.73
N ARG A 3 -47.14 -24.43 -72.47
CA ARG A 3 -46.00 -23.60 -71.96
C ARG A 3 -45.95 -22.11 -72.42
N TRP A 4 -45.67 -21.12 -71.56
CA TRP A 4 -44.44 -20.88 -70.80
C TRP A 4 -44.67 -19.91 -69.62
N LEU A 5 -43.84 -20.06 -68.57
CA LEU A 5 -43.74 -19.22 -67.37
C LEU A 5 -43.02 -17.89 -67.64
N ALA A 6 -43.32 -16.86 -66.83
CA ALA A 6 -42.34 -15.86 -66.42
C ALA A 6 -42.60 -15.44 -64.96
N ALA A 7 -41.67 -15.82 -64.08
CA ALA A 7 -41.64 -15.47 -62.67
C ALA A 7 -40.97 -14.11 -62.49
N CYS A 8 -41.61 -13.19 -61.76
CA CYS A 8 -41.00 -11.94 -61.30
C CYS A 8 -40.53 -12.11 -59.86
N THR A 9 -39.22 -12.23 -59.70
CA THR A 9 -38.50 -12.32 -58.43
C THR A 9 -38.28 -10.91 -57.87
N CYS A 10 -38.89 -10.57 -56.73
CA CYS A 10 -38.58 -9.34 -55.99
C CYS A 10 -37.38 -9.61 -55.06
N LEU A 11 -36.24 -8.95 -55.34
CA LEU A 11 -35.10 -8.88 -54.42
C LEU A 11 -35.44 -7.94 -53.26
N VAL A 12 -35.37 -8.43 -52.02
CA VAL A 12 -35.39 -7.60 -50.81
C VAL A 12 -33.95 -7.45 -50.32
N LEU A 13 -33.43 -6.23 -50.34
CA LEU A 13 -32.12 -5.90 -49.76
C LEU A 13 -32.30 -5.70 -48.24
N VAL A 14 -31.83 -6.67 -47.45
CA VAL A 14 -31.64 -6.51 -46.00
C VAL A 14 -30.26 -5.90 -45.78
N SER A 15 -30.20 -4.66 -45.26
CA SER A 15 -28.95 -4.09 -44.77
C SER A 15 -28.72 -4.51 -43.31
N CYS A 16 -27.72 -5.36 -43.09
CA CYS A 16 -27.20 -5.61 -41.75
C CYS A 16 -26.17 -4.52 -41.45
N SER A 17 -26.53 -3.55 -40.59
CA SER A 17 -25.53 -2.70 -39.95
C SER A 17 -24.72 -3.55 -38.98
N PRO A 18 -23.37 -3.60 -39.07
CA PRO A 18 -22.58 -4.18 -38.00
C PRO A 18 -22.67 -3.25 -36.80
N SER A 19 -23.30 -3.72 -35.71
CA SER A 19 -23.12 -3.13 -34.40
C SER A 19 -21.64 -3.21 -34.06
N THR A 20 -20.95 -2.08 -34.12
CA THR A 20 -19.61 -1.91 -33.55
C THR A 20 -19.71 -2.28 -32.08
N ALA A 21 -19.13 -3.43 -31.72
CA ALA A 21 -18.90 -3.78 -30.34
C ALA A 21 -18.12 -2.63 -29.70
N ALA A 22 -18.70 -1.97 -28.71
CA ALA A 22 -18.01 -0.97 -27.91
C ALA A 22 -16.76 -1.64 -27.32
N ALA A 23 -15.59 -1.08 -27.61
CA ALA A 23 -14.35 -1.48 -26.99
C ALA A 23 -14.53 -1.34 -25.47
N ILE A 24 -14.29 -2.44 -24.74
CA ILE A 24 -14.21 -2.42 -23.28
C ILE A 24 -13.07 -1.44 -22.92
N PRO A 25 -13.30 -0.40 -22.10
CA PRO A 25 -12.21 0.45 -21.66
C PRO A 25 -11.20 -0.42 -20.90
N SER A 26 -9.94 -0.38 -21.33
CA SER A 26 -8.82 -0.95 -20.58
C SER A 26 -8.87 -0.46 -19.12
N PRO A 27 -8.61 -1.32 -18.13
CA PRO A 27 -8.48 -0.84 -16.76
C PRO A 27 -7.36 0.19 -16.70
N SER A 28 -7.67 1.41 -16.25
CA SER A 28 -6.63 2.38 -15.88
C SER A 28 -5.71 1.72 -14.86
N PRO A 29 -4.37 1.88 -14.97
CA PRO A 29 -3.47 1.41 -13.94
C PRO A 29 -3.90 2.07 -12.62
N SER A 30 -4.32 1.25 -11.66
CA SER A 30 -4.49 1.72 -10.29
C SER A 30 -3.15 2.33 -9.84
N PRO A 31 -3.15 3.50 -9.18
CA PRO A 31 -1.91 4.09 -8.64
C PRO A 31 -1.31 3.24 -7.50
N PHE A 32 -1.94 2.13 -7.14
CA PHE A 32 -1.50 1.23 -6.10
C PHE A 32 -0.48 0.24 -6.66
N ALA A 33 0.75 0.30 -6.14
CA ALA A 33 1.78 -0.68 -6.45
C ALA A 33 1.33 -2.08 -6.02
N ASP A 34 1.83 -3.13 -6.70
CA ASP A 34 1.63 -4.49 -6.23
C ASP A 34 2.24 -4.62 -4.83
N GLY A 35 1.36 -4.77 -3.84
CA GLY A 35 1.72 -4.78 -2.43
C GLY A 35 2.32 -6.08 -1.94
N SER A 36 2.39 -7.07 -2.83
CA SER A 36 2.91 -8.38 -2.50
C SER A 36 4.41 -8.27 -2.23
N PRO A 37 4.92 -8.82 -1.12
CA PRO A 37 6.36 -8.96 -0.92
C PRO A 37 6.95 -9.84 -2.03
N SER A 38 8.23 -9.63 -2.38
CA SER A 38 8.86 -10.45 -3.42
C SER A 38 9.02 -11.90 -2.99
N GLY A 39 9.23 -12.82 -3.93
CA GLY A 39 9.36 -14.26 -3.66
C GLY A 39 10.52 -14.65 -2.73
N ALA A 40 11.48 -13.74 -2.51
CA ALA A 40 12.58 -13.91 -1.55
C ALA A 40 12.25 -13.40 -0.14
N ALA A 41 11.03 -12.90 0.10
CA ALA A 41 10.59 -12.47 1.41
C ALA A 41 10.19 -13.66 2.29
N ILE A 42 10.59 -13.62 3.55
CA ILE A 42 10.28 -14.62 4.57
C ILE A 42 9.40 -13.96 5.63
N LYS A 43 8.25 -14.57 5.93
CA LYS A 43 7.40 -14.14 7.05
C LYS A 43 8.12 -14.35 8.37
N VAL A 44 8.12 -13.34 9.23
CA VAL A 44 8.62 -13.42 10.60
C VAL A 44 7.49 -13.11 11.57
N ALA A 45 7.72 -13.33 12.87
CA ALA A 45 6.75 -12.95 13.90
C ALA A 45 6.47 -11.43 13.88
N GLY A 46 5.51 -10.99 14.67
CA GLY A 46 5.12 -9.57 14.72
C GLY A 46 4.15 -9.17 13.62
N GLY A 47 3.86 -7.86 13.57
CA GLY A 47 2.65 -7.37 12.93
C GLY A 47 1.43 -7.67 13.80
N CYS A 48 0.28 -7.17 13.39
CA CYS A 48 -0.99 -7.47 14.03
C CYS A 48 -2.14 -7.31 13.03
N GLY A 49 -3.36 -7.74 13.39
CA GLY A 49 -4.53 -7.59 12.52
C GLY A 49 -4.29 -8.26 11.16
N ALA A 50 -4.38 -7.48 10.09
CA ALA A 50 -4.08 -7.93 8.73
C ALA A 50 -2.60 -7.75 8.32
N THR A 51 -1.79 -7.08 9.13
CA THR A 51 -0.39 -6.76 8.81
C THR A 51 0.53 -7.93 9.15
N GLN A 52 1.30 -8.36 8.14
CA GLN A 52 2.38 -9.35 8.28
C GLN A 52 3.74 -8.64 8.22
N VAL A 53 4.68 -9.07 9.07
CA VAL A 53 6.09 -8.65 9.00
C VAL A 53 6.91 -9.66 8.21
N TYR A 54 7.83 -9.14 7.40
CA TYR A 54 8.72 -9.88 6.52
C TYR A 54 10.19 -9.55 6.80
N LYS A 55 11.08 -10.41 6.31
CA LYS A 55 12.52 -10.14 6.13
C LYS A 55 12.96 -10.61 4.76
N GLY A 56 14.08 -10.10 4.26
CA GLY A 56 14.66 -10.54 3.00
C GLY A 56 14.13 -9.72 1.84
N GLY A 57 13.67 -10.38 0.78
CA GLY A 57 13.25 -9.72 -0.45
C GLY A 57 12.20 -8.64 -0.23
N GLU A 58 12.40 -7.48 -0.85
CA GLU A 58 11.47 -6.35 -0.87
C GLU A 58 10.76 -6.30 -2.24
N PRO A 59 9.58 -5.69 -2.37
CA PRO A 59 9.02 -5.32 -3.66
C PRO A 59 9.87 -4.27 -4.39
N ASP A 60 9.81 -4.25 -5.73
CA ASP A 60 10.58 -3.31 -6.56
C ASP A 60 10.21 -1.85 -6.30
N TRP A 61 8.93 -1.56 -6.06
CA TRP A 61 8.47 -0.21 -5.74
C TRP A 61 9.09 0.29 -4.43
N LEU A 62 9.22 -0.60 -3.44
CA LEU A 62 9.79 -0.26 -2.13
C LEU A 62 11.29 0.02 -2.26
N THR A 63 11.99 -0.81 -3.04
CA THR A 63 13.40 -0.62 -3.37
C THR A 63 13.62 0.72 -4.09
N THR A 64 12.76 1.03 -5.07
CA THR A 64 12.82 2.27 -5.84
C THR A 64 12.53 3.50 -4.98
N ALA A 65 11.48 3.44 -4.15
CA ALA A 65 11.10 4.51 -3.24
C ALA A 65 12.20 4.84 -2.23
N GLY A 66 12.94 3.83 -1.78
CA GLY A 66 14.11 4.00 -0.93
C GLY A 66 15.39 4.43 -1.65
N ASP A 67 15.32 4.79 -2.94
CA ASP A 67 16.48 5.09 -3.80
C ASP A 67 17.56 3.99 -3.76
N ASN A 68 17.12 2.72 -3.76
CA ASN A 68 17.97 1.54 -3.60
C ASN A 68 18.79 1.50 -2.29
N ASN A 69 18.45 2.34 -1.31
CA ASN A 69 19.20 2.52 -0.06
C ASN A 69 18.46 1.99 1.18
N ASN A 70 17.43 1.17 0.98
CA ASN A 70 16.68 0.55 2.09
C ASN A 70 17.60 -0.30 2.99
N PRO A 71 17.39 -0.28 4.32
CA PRO A 71 18.15 -1.09 5.26
C PRO A 71 18.06 -2.58 4.95
N LYS A 72 19.21 -3.25 4.87
CA LYS A 72 19.27 -4.69 4.59
C LYS A 72 19.17 -5.52 5.88
N GLY A 73 18.41 -6.61 5.83
CA GLY A 73 18.28 -7.59 6.91
C GLY A 73 17.36 -7.20 8.07
N LEU A 74 16.82 -5.98 8.07
CA LEU A 74 15.81 -5.58 9.05
C LEU A 74 14.44 -6.20 8.71
N PRO A 75 13.62 -6.53 9.74
CA PRO A 75 12.21 -6.79 9.51
C PRO A 75 11.51 -5.56 8.94
N TYR A 76 10.56 -5.78 8.04
CA TYR A 76 9.73 -4.71 7.49
C TYR A 76 8.28 -5.18 7.33
N PHE A 77 7.36 -4.22 7.22
CA PHE A 77 5.96 -4.47 6.86
C PHE A 77 5.56 -3.56 5.70
N ILE A 78 4.48 -3.92 5.01
CA ILE A 78 3.86 -3.11 3.97
C ILE A 78 2.46 -2.71 4.47
N THR A 79 2.08 -1.46 4.22
CA THR A 79 0.80 -0.89 4.66
C THR A 79 -0.35 -1.29 3.72
N SER A 80 -1.58 -0.96 4.08
CA SER A 80 -2.77 -1.19 3.24
C SER A 80 -3.54 0.11 3.01
N PRO A 81 -3.70 0.59 1.76
CA PRO A 81 -3.11 0.08 0.51
C PRO A 81 -1.58 0.12 0.53
N ALA A 82 -0.92 -0.68 -0.32
CA ALA A 82 0.53 -0.83 -0.36
C ALA A 82 1.26 0.37 -1.02
N THR A 83 1.16 1.50 -0.33
CA THR A 83 1.76 2.78 -0.73
C THR A 83 2.81 3.25 0.27
N ALA A 84 3.02 2.52 1.37
CA ALA A 84 4.13 2.72 2.27
C ALA A 84 4.60 1.38 2.88
N ALA A 85 5.78 1.42 3.48
CA ALA A 85 6.36 0.35 4.27
C ALA A 85 7.11 0.93 5.46
N GLY A 86 7.36 0.10 6.47
CA GLY A 86 8.20 0.47 7.60
C GLY A 86 9.27 -0.57 7.87
N PHE A 87 10.54 -0.14 7.93
CA PHE A 87 11.65 -0.97 8.42
C PHE A 87 11.81 -0.79 9.93
N LEU A 88 11.80 -1.92 10.63
CA LEU A 88 11.80 -1.99 12.09
C LEU A 88 13.24 -2.08 12.61
N PHE A 89 13.78 -0.95 13.07
CA PHE A 89 15.09 -0.91 13.75
C PHE A 89 14.98 -1.41 15.19
N ALA A 90 13.82 -1.22 15.81
CA ALA A 90 13.44 -1.92 17.03
C ALA A 90 12.45 -3.02 16.70
N TYR A 91 12.80 -4.25 17.05
CA TYR A 91 11.97 -5.42 16.82
C TYR A 91 12.28 -6.51 17.86
N PRO A 92 11.29 -6.95 18.66
CA PRO A 92 9.89 -6.50 18.67
C PRO A 92 9.71 -5.04 19.14
N LEU A 93 8.59 -4.43 18.78
CA LEU A 93 8.19 -3.12 19.31
C LEU A 93 7.69 -3.27 20.76
N ARG A 94 7.96 -2.29 21.62
CA ARG A 94 7.60 -2.32 23.05
C ARG A 94 6.68 -1.18 23.47
N ALA A 95 5.76 -1.43 24.38
CA ALA A 95 4.94 -0.37 24.98
C ALA A 95 5.56 0.21 26.26
N GLY A 96 4.98 1.32 26.73
CA GLY A 96 5.04 1.70 28.16
C GLY A 96 6.30 2.39 28.67
N ASN A 97 7.04 3.17 27.84
CA ASN A 97 8.23 3.88 28.31
C ASN A 97 8.49 5.22 27.60
N ALA A 98 7.78 6.27 28.02
CA ALA A 98 7.96 7.62 27.46
C ALA A 98 9.36 8.23 27.72
N SER A 99 10.06 7.80 28.79
CA SER A 99 11.41 8.29 29.14
C SER A 99 12.54 7.55 28.44
N ASN A 100 12.24 6.44 27.74
CA ASN A 100 13.20 5.68 26.96
C ASN A 100 12.59 5.29 25.61
N PRO A 101 12.28 6.26 24.75
CA PRO A 101 11.72 6.02 23.43
C PRO A 101 12.76 5.28 22.57
N ASN A 102 12.43 4.10 22.05
CA ASN A 102 13.32 3.42 21.08
C ASN A 102 12.58 2.64 20.00
N ASN A 103 11.26 2.80 19.81
CA ASN A 103 10.55 2.14 18.71
C ASN A 103 10.84 2.84 17.38
N LYS A 104 12.07 2.67 16.88
CA LYS A 104 12.53 3.30 15.65
C LYS A 104 11.98 2.60 14.43
N ILE A 105 11.24 3.35 13.62
CA ILE A 105 10.68 2.90 12.35
C ILE A 105 11.19 3.83 11.26
N LEU A 106 11.79 3.28 10.21
CA LEU A 106 12.04 4.03 8.98
C LEU A 106 10.86 3.79 8.04
N TRP A 107 10.03 4.81 7.85
CA TRP A 107 8.95 4.77 6.88
C TRP A 107 9.51 5.06 5.49
N VAL A 108 9.07 4.29 4.50
CA VAL A 108 9.37 4.51 3.08
C VAL A 108 8.03 4.60 2.37
N VAL A 109 7.76 5.70 1.67
CA VAL A 109 6.50 5.94 0.97
C VAL A 109 6.69 5.79 -0.53
N GLY A 110 5.81 5.05 -1.19
CA GLY A 110 5.88 4.79 -2.63
C GLY A 110 5.36 5.93 -3.51
N LEU A 111 4.77 6.97 -2.91
CA LEU A 111 4.25 8.15 -3.61
C LEU A 111 5.01 9.39 -3.14
N PRO A 112 5.25 10.39 -4.01
CA PRO A 112 6.05 11.56 -3.68
C PRO A 112 5.64 12.24 -2.37
N ARG A 113 6.62 12.66 -1.58
CA ARG A 113 6.39 13.43 -0.35
C ARG A 113 6.05 14.89 -0.65
N ASP A 114 6.63 15.46 -1.71
CA ASP A 114 6.41 16.84 -2.16
C ASP A 114 6.51 17.89 -1.04
N GLY A 115 7.44 17.70 -0.09
CA GLY A 115 7.65 18.59 1.05
C GLY A 115 6.65 18.41 2.21
N ASN A 116 5.74 17.44 2.12
CA ASN A 116 4.74 17.19 3.16
C ASN A 116 5.31 16.32 4.29
N PRO A 117 5.03 16.63 5.56
CA PRO A 117 5.37 15.74 6.66
C PRO A 117 4.52 14.47 6.63
N LEU A 118 5.06 13.39 7.18
CA LEU A 118 4.27 12.20 7.51
C LEU A 118 3.58 12.43 8.85
N ARG A 119 2.25 12.33 8.87
CA ARG A 119 1.46 12.26 10.10
C ARG A 119 1.15 10.81 10.42
N VAL A 120 1.31 10.45 11.69
CA VAL A 120 1.08 9.11 12.23
C VAL A 120 0.12 9.26 13.40
N GLU A 121 -1.14 8.92 13.16
CA GLU A 121 -2.18 8.87 14.19
C GLU A 121 -2.40 7.41 14.56
N GLY A 122 -2.54 7.10 15.85
CA GLY A 122 -2.70 5.71 16.27
C GLY A 122 -3.55 5.52 17.51
N HIS A 123 -4.17 4.35 17.61
CA HIS A 123 -4.98 3.90 18.75
C HIS A 123 -4.97 2.36 18.83
N PRO A 124 -5.29 1.73 19.99
CA PRO A 124 -5.43 0.28 20.05
C PRO A 124 -6.49 -0.24 19.05
N LEU A 125 -6.27 -1.40 18.44
CA LEU A 125 -7.18 -1.92 17.41
C LEU A 125 -8.61 -2.17 17.95
N SER A 126 -8.73 -2.53 19.23
CA SER A 126 -10.02 -2.80 19.89
C SER A 126 -10.67 -1.58 20.57
N THR A 127 -9.96 -0.45 20.70
CA THR A 127 -10.45 0.74 21.41
C THR A 127 -9.94 2.03 20.76
N SER A 128 -10.74 3.09 20.72
CA SER A 128 -10.32 4.39 20.16
C SER A 128 -9.42 5.22 21.09
N SER A 129 -8.96 4.65 22.20
CA SER A 129 -8.11 5.33 23.17
C SER A 129 -7.28 4.35 24.00
N PRO A 130 -6.09 4.75 24.48
CA PRO A 130 -5.46 6.07 24.28
C PRO A 130 -5.03 6.32 22.82
N THR A 131 -4.82 7.58 22.43
CA THR A 131 -4.37 7.95 21.08
C THR A 131 -2.95 8.53 21.08
N ILE A 132 -2.28 8.44 19.93
CA ILE A 132 -1.09 9.22 19.61
C ILE A 132 -1.32 10.00 18.31
N ASP A 133 -0.69 11.17 18.17
CA ASP A 133 -0.57 11.93 16.92
C ASP A 133 0.86 12.46 16.87
N GLN A 134 1.61 12.02 15.86
CA GLN A 134 3.00 12.38 15.64
C GLN A 134 3.19 12.90 14.22
N SER A 135 4.17 13.79 14.03
CA SER A 135 4.52 14.37 12.74
C SER A 135 6.02 14.26 12.50
N PHE A 136 6.41 13.72 11.34
CA PHE A 136 7.81 13.57 10.95
C PHE A 136 8.10 14.39 9.68
N PRO A 137 9.12 15.26 9.69
CA PRO A 137 9.40 16.15 8.56
C PRO A 137 9.96 15.42 7.34
N ASP A 138 9.64 15.92 6.14
CA ASP A 138 10.31 15.60 4.88
C ASP A 138 11.65 16.36 4.80
N ASN A 139 12.64 15.92 5.57
CA ASN A 139 13.98 16.50 5.54
C ASN A 139 15.09 15.43 5.61
N SER A 140 14.73 14.19 5.32
CA SER A 140 15.62 13.02 5.30
C SER A 140 15.67 12.43 3.89
N GLY A 141 16.83 11.88 3.53
CA GLY A 141 17.08 11.25 2.24
C GLY A 141 18.41 10.48 2.23
N PRO A 142 18.76 9.81 1.12
CA PRO A 142 18.02 9.79 -0.16
C PRO A 142 16.70 8.99 -0.09
N GLY A 143 15.86 9.15 -1.12
CA GLY A 143 14.57 8.46 -1.25
C GLY A 143 13.41 9.13 -0.52
N GLU A 144 12.23 8.51 -0.66
CA GLU A 144 10.97 8.97 -0.09
C GLU A 144 10.77 8.43 1.33
N ILE A 145 11.55 8.94 2.27
CA ILE A 145 11.68 8.36 3.61
C ILE A 145 11.33 9.31 4.77
N TYR A 146 10.88 8.72 5.88
CA TYR A 146 10.70 9.40 7.16
C TYR A 146 11.27 8.55 8.32
N PRO A 147 12.43 8.92 8.89
CA PRO A 147 12.90 8.34 10.14
C PRO A 147 11.99 8.76 11.30
N SER A 148 11.65 7.83 12.19
CA SER A 148 10.72 8.11 13.29
C SER A 148 11.07 7.34 14.57
N ILE A 149 10.47 7.79 15.67
CA ILE A 149 10.28 6.99 16.89
C ILE A 149 8.78 7.01 17.20
N VAL A 150 8.15 5.83 17.14
CA VAL A 150 6.70 5.67 17.34
C VAL A 150 6.46 4.79 18.55
N ASP A 151 6.31 5.41 19.72
CA ASP A 151 6.01 4.73 20.98
C ASP A 151 4.52 4.83 21.32
N VAL A 152 4.03 3.80 22.00
CA VAL A 152 2.64 3.73 22.47
C VAL A 152 2.58 3.47 23.97
N PRO A 153 1.55 3.97 24.68
CA PRO A 153 1.47 3.87 26.13
C PRO A 153 1.13 2.46 26.64
N THR A 154 0.44 1.63 25.85
CA THR A 154 -0.05 0.32 26.29
C THR A 154 0.30 -0.77 25.30
N ALA A 155 0.60 -1.96 25.80
CA ALA A 155 0.83 -3.13 24.97
C ALA A 155 -0.46 -3.54 24.22
N GLY A 156 -0.30 -4.25 23.12
CA GLY A 156 -1.38 -4.80 22.31
C GLY A 156 -1.23 -4.48 20.83
N CYS A 157 -2.32 -4.74 20.12
CA CYS A 157 -2.47 -4.42 18.71
C CYS A 157 -2.84 -2.95 18.56
N TRP A 158 -2.09 -2.20 17.76
CA TRP A 158 -2.34 -0.78 17.50
C TRP A 158 -2.59 -0.55 16.01
N HIS A 159 -3.68 0.16 15.72
CA HIS A 159 -3.99 0.68 14.40
C HIS A 159 -3.29 2.03 14.21
N PHE A 160 -2.75 2.26 13.02
CA PHE A 160 -2.17 3.54 12.63
C PHE A 160 -2.73 4.01 11.29
N ASP A 161 -3.19 5.25 11.27
CA ASP A 161 -3.46 6.02 10.07
C ASP A 161 -2.20 6.84 9.72
N LEU A 162 -1.72 6.66 8.48
CA LEU A 162 -0.57 7.37 7.94
C LEU A 162 -1.04 8.33 6.85
N THR A 163 -0.66 9.61 6.92
CA THR A 163 -0.96 10.60 5.88
C THR A 163 0.24 11.46 5.51
N TRP A 164 0.39 11.77 4.22
CA TRP A 164 1.35 12.74 3.71
C TRP A 164 0.77 13.41 2.45
N GLY A 165 0.61 14.73 2.48
CA GLY A 165 -0.12 15.44 1.42
C GLY A 165 -1.52 14.85 1.22
N PRO A 166 -1.92 14.49 -0.01
CA PRO A 166 -3.22 13.84 -0.29
C PRO A 166 -3.22 12.33 -0.04
N ASN A 167 -2.07 11.74 0.29
CA ASN A 167 -1.91 10.29 0.37
C ASN A 167 -2.27 9.77 1.76
N LYS A 168 -2.88 8.59 1.80
CA LYS A 168 -3.24 7.89 3.03
C LYS A 168 -3.01 6.39 2.92
N THR A 169 -2.59 5.77 4.01
CA THR A 169 -2.55 4.31 4.17
C THR A 169 -2.65 3.93 5.64
N THR A 170 -2.86 2.66 5.94
CA THR A 170 -2.97 2.18 7.33
C THR A 170 -2.10 0.96 7.60
N VAL A 171 -1.81 0.74 8.87
CA VAL A 171 -1.08 -0.44 9.34
C VAL A 171 -1.48 -0.81 10.76
N ASP A 172 -1.48 -2.11 11.05
CA ASP A 172 -1.67 -2.63 12.40
C ASP A 172 -0.35 -3.22 12.93
N LEU A 173 0.15 -2.72 14.06
CA LEU A 173 1.41 -3.18 14.65
C LEU A 173 1.20 -3.68 16.07
N VAL A 174 1.90 -4.76 16.43
CA VAL A 174 1.92 -5.27 17.80
C VAL A 174 3.01 -4.56 18.60
N TYR A 175 2.65 -4.07 19.78
CA TYR A 175 3.57 -3.57 20.80
C TYR A 175 3.48 -4.48 22.03
N ALA A 176 4.62 -4.99 22.51
CA ALA A 176 4.70 -5.89 23.65
C ALA A 176 4.96 -5.16 24.98
#